data_AF-A0A1I0Y9N6-F1
#
_entry.id   AF-A0A1I0Y9N6-F1
#
_cell.length_a   1.000
_cell.length_b   1.000
_cell.length_c   1.000
_cell.angle_alpha   90.00
_cell.angle_beta   90.00
_cell.angle_gamma   90.00
#
_symmetry.space_group_name_H-M   'P 1'
#
loop_
_entity.id
_entity.type
_entity.pdbx_description
1 polymer ?
#
loop_
_entity_poly.entity_id
_entity_poly.type
_entity_poly.pdbx_seq_one_letter_code
_entity_poly.pdbx_strand_id
1 'polypeptide(L)'
;MNTVVVVGLLAGAVLAVPSPTRTEARLRTVLPSAACREGTGAGVSRLRSRMGRLSFLRPDQEEPLRLAAAWDLLAAFLRAGLPIPAAIHGIVGDLPAAASAPLAASADLLALGSEPGEGWAPALACPHTAELARSACRTARSGAALAETAAALADRIRDGTGDRAEARAQRTAVLVTGPLGLCFLPAFLCLGVIPVVAGLASQLAVLS
;
A
#
# COMPACT_ATOMS: atom_id res chain seq x y z
N MET A 1 -49.60 12.11 -34.25
CA MET A 1 -49.94 12.33 -32.82
C MET A 1 -49.08 11.46 -31.89
N ASN A 2 -47.80 11.20 -32.22
CA ASN A 2 -46.97 10.20 -31.52
C ASN A 2 -45.57 10.69 -31.07
N THR A 3 -45.14 11.89 -31.45
CA THR A 3 -43.81 12.42 -31.10
C THR A 3 -43.81 13.25 -29.82
N VAL A 4 -44.92 13.94 -29.50
CA VAL A 4 -45.01 14.84 -28.33
C VAL A 4 -45.13 14.07 -27.00
N VAL A 5 -45.76 12.88 -27.02
CA VAL A 5 -45.92 12.01 -25.83
C VAL A 5 -44.56 11.42 -25.40
N VAL A 6 -43.68 11.12 -26.35
CA VAL A 6 -42.35 10.57 -26.07
C VAL A 6 -41.41 11.64 -25.48
N VAL A 7 -41.55 12.90 -25.92
CA VAL A 7 -40.78 14.04 -25.38
C VAL A 7 -41.21 14.38 -23.95
N GLY A 8 -42.50 14.24 -23.62
CA GLY A 8 -43.01 14.49 -22.26
C GLY A 8 -42.54 13.50 -21.20
N LEU A 9 -42.30 12.24 -21.56
CA LEU A 9 -41.92 11.18 -20.60
C LEU A 9 -40.44 11.24 -20.21
N LEU A 10 -39.59 11.86 -21.03
CA LEU A 10 -38.16 12.06 -20.76
C LEU A 10 -37.88 13.25 -19.82
N ALA A 11 -38.80 14.21 -19.72
CA ALA A 11 -38.64 15.38 -18.84
C ALA A 11 -38.85 15.05 -17.34
N GLY A 12 -39.61 13.99 -17.02
CA GLY A 12 -39.94 13.63 -15.64
C GLY A 12 -38.83 12.91 -14.86
N ALA A 13 -37.91 12.21 -15.55
CA ALA A 13 -36.90 11.37 -14.89
C ALA A 13 -35.63 12.13 -14.45
N VAL A 14 -35.48 13.40 -14.83
CA VAL A 14 -34.27 14.21 -14.59
C VAL A 14 -34.23 14.84 -13.18
N LEU A 15 -35.31 14.78 -12.41
CA LEU A 15 -35.38 15.39 -11.07
C LEU A 15 -34.84 14.51 -9.92
N ALA A 16 -34.33 13.31 -10.19
CA ALA A 16 -33.90 12.37 -9.15
C ALA A 16 -32.38 12.12 -9.11
N VAL A 17 -31.56 13.17 -9.25
CA VAL A 17 -30.13 13.07 -8.94
C VAL A 17 -29.77 14.01 -7.79
N PRO A 18 -29.52 13.48 -6.59
CA PRO A 18 -29.07 14.27 -5.45
C PRO A 18 -27.61 14.66 -5.65
N SER A 19 -27.33 15.95 -5.49
CA SER A 19 -25.99 16.53 -5.46
C SER A 19 -25.28 16.22 -4.13
N PRO A 20 -24.01 15.79 -4.15
CA PRO A 20 -23.14 16.10 -3.03
C PRO A 20 -21.78 16.58 -3.54
N THR A 21 -21.62 17.89 -3.72
CA THR A 21 -20.27 18.47 -3.67
C THR A 21 -20.25 19.81 -2.95
N ARG A 22 -19.24 19.92 -2.08
CA ARG A 22 -18.75 21.07 -1.29
C ARG A 22 -19.49 21.41 -0.01
N THR A 23 -18.80 21.19 1.10
CA THR A 23 -18.10 22.24 1.87
C THR A 23 -17.37 21.58 3.06
N GLU A 24 -16.03 21.61 3.08
CA GLU A 24 -15.22 22.58 3.84
C GLU A 24 -15.45 22.52 5.37
N ALA A 25 -14.62 21.74 6.09
CA ALA A 25 -14.41 21.79 7.54
C ALA A 25 -13.35 20.72 7.90
N ARG A 26 -12.22 20.94 8.56
CA ARG A 26 -11.71 22.05 9.36
C ARG A 26 -10.19 22.11 9.25
N LEU A 27 -9.70 23.19 8.65
CA LEU A 27 -8.35 23.70 8.88
C LEU A 27 -8.36 24.48 10.20
N ARG A 28 -7.97 23.81 11.29
CA ARG A 28 -7.34 24.42 12.49
C ARG A 28 -7.28 23.36 13.59
N THR A 29 -6.08 22.92 13.93
CA THR A 29 -5.64 22.87 15.34
C THR A 29 -4.14 22.61 15.46
N VAL A 30 -3.46 23.69 15.87
CA VAL A 30 -2.37 23.74 16.86
C VAL A 30 -0.97 23.38 16.36
N LEU A 31 -0.24 24.45 16.02
CA LEU A 31 1.22 24.53 16.11
C LEU A 31 1.62 24.66 17.59
N PRO A 32 2.43 23.75 18.16
CA PRO A 32 3.17 24.03 19.37
C PRO A 32 4.52 24.63 19.02
N SER A 33 4.81 25.70 19.76
CA SER A 33 6.03 26.48 19.88
C SER A 33 7.33 25.69 19.90
N ALA A 34 8.33 26.25 19.20
CA ALA A 34 9.74 25.93 19.37
C ALA A 34 10.17 26.11 20.83
N ALA A 35 10.73 25.05 21.40
CA ALA A 35 11.56 25.12 22.59
C ALA A 35 12.97 24.67 22.22
N CYS A 36 13.88 25.64 22.11
CA CYS A 36 15.31 25.39 22.16
C CYS A 36 15.66 24.90 23.58
N ARG A 37 16.14 23.67 23.71
CA ARG A 37 16.99 23.30 24.83
C ARG A 37 17.99 22.23 24.42
N GLU A 38 19.26 22.62 24.48
CA GLU A 38 20.46 21.80 24.44
C GLU A 38 20.33 20.54 25.31
N GLY A 39 20.76 19.39 24.79
CA GLY A 39 20.81 18.13 25.52
C GLY A 39 21.42 17.03 24.66
N THR A 40 22.73 16.85 24.82
CA THR A 40 23.58 15.83 24.18
C THR A 40 23.04 14.42 24.47
N GLY A 41 22.47 13.76 23.45
CA GLY A 41 21.85 12.42 23.57
C GLY A 41 20.68 12.14 22.59
N ALA A 42 20.20 13.15 21.86
CA ALA A 42 19.01 13.08 20.99
C ALA A 42 19.32 12.79 19.51
N GLY A 43 20.15 11.78 19.21
CA GLY A 43 20.44 11.33 17.84
C GLY A 43 19.41 10.35 17.29
N VAL A 44 18.88 9.47 18.14
CA VAL A 44 17.98 8.37 17.74
C VAL A 44 16.50 8.80 17.77
N SER A 45 16.12 9.70 18.67
CA SER A 45 14.71 10.11 18.84
C SER A 45 14.19 11.05 17.74
N ARG A 46 15.06 11.84 17.10
CA ARG A 46 14.64 12.78 16.03
C ARG A 46 14.32 12.09 14.71
N LEU A 47 14.86 10.90 14.45
CA LEU A 47 14.49 10.13 13.26
C LEU A 47 13.07 9.54 13.42
N ARG A 48 12.67 9.16 14.64
CA ARG A 48 11.34 8.64 14.96
C ARG A 48 10.23 9.67 14.71
N SER A 49 10.48 10.96 14.97
CA SER A 49 9.52 12.04 14.69
C SER A 49 9.33 12.35 13.20
N ARG A 50 10.31 12.02 12.33
CA ARG A 50 10.17 12.23 10.87
C ARG A 50 9.29 11.15 10.20
N MET A 51 9.06 10.04 10.89
CA MET A 51 8.25 8.90 10.47
C MET A 51 6.75 9.04 10.81
N GLY A 52 6.33 10.14 11.45
CA GLY A 52 4.92 10.44 11.72
C GLY A 52 4.07 10.76 10.49
N ARG A 53 4.65 10.77 9.28
CA ARG A 53 3.95 11.01 8.00
C ARG A 53 3.34 9.76 7.35
N LEU A 54 3.34 8.62 8.05
CA LEU A 54 2.61 7.42 7.62
C LEU A 54 1.12 7.46 7.99
N SER A 55 0.64 8.55 8.60
CA SER A 55 -0.75 8.75 9.04
C SER A 55 -1.80 8.81 7.91
N PHE A 56 -1.39 8.69 6.64
CA PHE A 56 -2.28 8.50 5.50
C PHE A 56 -2.51 7.02 5.15
N LEU A 57 -1.76 6.11 5.76
CA LEU A 57 -1.91 4.67 5.53
C LEU A 57 -3.07 4.15 6.36
N ARG A 58 -3.85 3.26 5.76
CA ARG A 58 -4.89 2.56 6.51
C ARG A 58 -4.23 1.66 7.56
N PRO A 59 -4.89 1.39 8.70
CA PRO A 59 -4.34 0.54 9.76
C PRO A 59 -3.86 -0.84 9.28
N ASP A 60 -4.48 -1.39 8.22
CA ASP A 60 -4.09 -2.66 7.61
C ASP A 60 -2.76 -2.63 6.85
N GLN A 61 -2.27 -1.44 6.48
CA GLN A 61 -1.02 -1.23 5.73
C GLN A 61 0.14 -0.78 6.64
N GLU A 62 -0.15 -0.36 7.87
CA GLU A 62 0.87 0.11 8.81
C GLU A 62 1.79 -1.03 9.27
N GLU A 63 1.23 -2.19 9.61
CA GLU A 63 2.00 -3.33 10.13
C GLU A 63 3.05 -3.87 9.13
N PRO A 64 2.71 -4.11 7.84
CA PRO A 64 3.71 -4.52 6.84
C PRO A 64 4.81 -3.46 6.66
N LEU A 65 4.46 -2.17 6.62
CA LEU A 65 5.44 -1.11 6.41
C LEU A 65 6.36 -0.91 7.61
N ARG A 66 5.88 -1.16 8.84
CA ARG A 66 6.74 -1.22 10.04
C ARG A 66 7.72 -2.38 9.96
N LEU A 67 7.27 -3.55 9.52
CA LEU A 67 8.15 -4.70 9.29
C LEU A 67 9.22 -4.39 8.24
N ALA A 68 8.85 -3.75 7.12
CA ALA A 68 9.81 -3.31 6.11
C ALA A 68 10.86 -2.35 6.70
N ALA A 69 10.43 -1.35 7.47
CA ALA A 69 11.33 -0.40 8.13
C ALA A 69 12.30 -1.07 9.12
N ALA A 70 11.84 -2.08 9.86
CA ALA A 70 12.71 -2.86 10.75
C ALA A 70 13.80 -3.62 9.97
N TRP A 71 13.47 -4.15 8.79
CA TRP A 71 14.45 -4.79 7.92
C TRP A 71 15.48 -3.82 7.31
N ASP A 72 15.08 -2.60 6.93
CA ASP A 72 16.06 -1.59 6.50
C ASP A 72 17.00 -1.19 7.64
N LEU A 73 16.48 -1.07 8.86
CA LEU A 73 17.28 -0.74 10.04
C LEU A 73 18.29 -1.87 10.32
N LEU A 74 17.87 -3.13 10.19
CA LEU A 74 18.77 -4.27 10.28
C LEU A 74 19.87 -4.20 9.21
N ALA A 75 19.49 -3.95 7.96
CA ALA A 75 20.43 -3.80 6.86
C ALA A 75 21.43 -2.67 7.12
N ALA A 76 20.97 -1.55 7.67
CA ALA A 76 21.83 -0.42 8.04
C ALA A 76 22.82 -0.78 9.15
N PHE A 77 22.37 -1.46 10.21
CA PHE A 77 23.24 -1.93 11.29
C PHE A 77 24.30 -2.93 10.81
N LEU A 78 23.91 -3.87 9.96
CA LEU A 78 24.83 -4.86 9.40
C LEU A 78 25.86 -4.22 8.45
N ARG A 79 25.45 -3.24 7.62
CA ARG A 79 26.39 -2.45 6.79
C ARG A 79 27.32 -1.58 7.63
N ALA A 80 26.86 -1.12 8.79
CA ALA A 80 27.69 -0.41 9.77
C ALA A 80 28.64 -1.34 10.53
N GLY A 81 28.59 -2.65 10.30
CA GLY A 81 29.51 -3.63 10.89
C GLY A 81 29.09 -4.12 12.28
N LEU A 82 27.83 -3.91 12.69
CA LEU A 82 27.37 -4.46 13.97
C LEU A 82 27.35 -6.00 13.92
N PRO A 83 27.69 -6.68 15.03
CA PRO A 83 27.45 -8.11 15.17
C PRO A 83 25.97 -8.44 14.98
N ILE A 84 25.68 -9.57 14.32
CA ILE A 84 24.31 -9.97 13.98
C ILE A 84 23.38 -10.00 15.21
N PRO A 85 23.76 -10.60 16.37
CA PRO A 85 22.91 -10.57 17.55
C PRO A 85 22.57 -9.15 18.03
N ALA A 86 23.57 -8.26 18.07
CA ALA A 86 23.38 -6.87 18.48
C ALA A 86 22.49 -6.09 17.50
N ALA A 87 22.67 -6.31 16.20
CA ALA A 87 21.83 -5.69 15.17
C ALA A 87 20.36 -6.14 15.27
N ILE A 88 20.13 -7.44 15.57
CA ILE A 88 18.78 -7.98 15.79
C ILE A 88 18.15 -7.35 17.04
N HIS A 89 18.83 -7.32 18.19
CA HIS A 89 18.27 -6.69 19.39
C HIS A 89 17.90 -5.23 19.18
N GLY A 90 18.61 -4.52 18.28
CA GLY A 90 18.29 -3.14 17.91
C GLY A 90 16.96 -2.96 17.17
N ILE A 91 16.42 -4.00 16.52
CA ILE A 91 15.15 -3.94 15.76
C ILE A 91 13.97 -4.63 16.44
N VAL A 92 14.22 -5.53 17.41
CA VAL A 92 13.19 -6.42 17.99
C VAL A 92 12.00 -5.65 18.57
N GLY A 93 12.22 -4.46 19.14
CA GLY A 93 11.16 -3.62 19.69
C GLY A 93 10.25 -2.96 18.64
N ASP A 94 10.68 -2.88 17.39
CA ASP A 94 9.90 -2.28 16.29
C ASP A 94 9.22 -3.35 15.40
N LEU A 95 9.48 -4.64 15.65
CA LEU A 95 8.89 -5.77 14.94
C LEU A 95 7.50 -6.16 15.48
N PRO A 96 6.62 -6.74 14.64
CA PRO A 96 5.41 -7.42 15.08
C PRO A 96 5.71 -8.49 16.13
N ALA A 97 4.81 -8.69 17.10
CA ALA A 97 4.99 -9.66 18.19
C ALA A 97 5.29 -11.10 17.69
N ALA A 98 4.72 -11.49 16.55
CA ALA A 98 4.95 -12.80 15.94
C ALA A 98 6.39 -12.98 15.41
N ALA A 99 7.07 -11.90 15.03
CA ALA A 99 8.43 -11.92 14.50
C ALA A 99 9.49 -11.57 15.56
N SER A 100 9.13 -10.73 16.54
CA SER A 100 10.07 -10.23 17.55
C SER A 100 10.62 -11.33 18.45
N ALA A 101 9.76 -12.18 19.02
CA ALA A 101 10.19 -13.22 19.96
C ALA A 101 11.07 -14.31 19.32
N PRO A 102 10.72 -14.88 18.15
CA PRO A 102 11.59 -15.87 17.49
C PRO A 102 12.94 -15.28 17.08
N LEU A 103 12.96 -14.04 16.59
CA LEU A 103 14.20 -13.40 16.15
C LEU A 103 15.11 -13.03 17.34
N ALA A 104 14.52 -12.57 18.45
CA ALA A 104 15.26 -12.33 19.69
C ALA A 104 15.87 -13.61 20.25
N ALA A 105 15.09 -14.70 20.32
CA ALA A 105 15.60 -15.99 20.76
C ALA A 105 16.76 -16.49 19.88
N SER A 106 16.67 -16.28 18.57
CA SER A 106 17.79 -16.58 17.66
C SER A 106 19.02 -15.73 17.94
N ALA A 107 18.87 -14.43 18.22
CA ALA A 107 19.99 -13.57 18.60
C ALA A 107 20.65 -14.05 19.90
N ASP A 108 19.85 -14.45 20.90
CA ASP A 108 20.36 -14.96 22.18
C ASP A 108 21.19 -16.25 21.97
N LEU A 109 20.69 -17.21 21.19
CA LEU A 109 21.42 -18.45 20.88
C LEU A 109 22.73 -18.17 20.12
N LEU A 110 22.70 -17.27 19.14
CA LEU A 110 23.90 -16.88 18.40
C LEU A 110 24.92 -16.15 19.31
N ALA A 111 24.45 -15.35 20.28
CA ALA A 111 25.31 -14.71 21.27
C ALA A 111 25.95 -15.72 22.23
N LEU A 112 25.27 -16.85 22.50
CA LEU A 112 25.81 -17.98 23.26
C LEU A 112 26.77 -18.86 22.44
N GLY A 113 26.95 -18.56 21.14
CA GLY A 113 27.85 -19.31 20.26
C GLY A 113 27.25 -20.61 19.72
N SER A 114 25.93 -20.76 19.71
CA SER A 114 25.26 -21.90 19.07
C SER A 114 25.63 -22.00 17.59
N GLU A 115 25.72 -23.24 17.08
CA GLU A 115 25.93 -23.48 15.65
C GLU A 115 24.83 -22.80 14.82
N PRO A 116 25.13 -22.27 13.62
CA PRO A 116 24.17 -21.47 12.84
C PRO A 116 22.82 -22.16 12.63
N GLY A 117 22.79 -23.47 12.40
CA GLY A 117 21.54 -24.22 12.24
C GLY A 117 20.66 -24.18 13.49
N GLU A 118 21.25 -24.30 14.68
CA GLU A 118 20.55 -24.26 15.96
C GLU A 118 20.20 -22.82 16.35
N GLY A 119 21.13 -21.89 16.18
CA GLY A 119 20.93 -20.47 16.49
C GLY A 119 19.79 -19.85 15.70
N TRP A 120 19.60 -20.24 14.44
CA TRP A 120 18.51 -19.74 13.60
C TRP A 120 17.21 -20.56 13.68
N ALA A 121 17.18 -21.68 14.43
CA ALA A 121 16.00 -22.55 14.51
C ALA A 121 14.71 -21.84 14.96
N PRO A 122 14.73 -20.96 16.00
CA PRO A 122 13.54 -20.19 16.38
C PRO A 122 13.03 -19.30 15.24
N ALA A 123 13.92 -18.54 14.60
CA ALA A 123 13.57 -17.67 13.47
C ALA A 123 13.11 -18.44 12.22
N LEU A 124 13.54 -19.69 12.03
CA LEU A 124 13.05 -20.57 10.95
C LEU A 124 11.60 -21.01 11.14
N ALA A 125 11.14 -21.14 12.38
CA ALA A 125 9.78 -21.58 12.70
C ALA A 125 8.72 -20.49 12.45
N CYS A 126 9.12 -19.21 12.33
CA CYS A 126 8.21 -18.11 12.07
C CYS A 126 8.25 -17.68 10.58
N PRO A 127 7.10 -17.66 9.88
CA PRO A 127 7.04 -17.26 8.46
C PRO A 127 7.66 -15.88 8.15
N HIS A 128 7.50 -14.92 9.06
CA HIS A 128 8.01 -13.55 8.88
C HIS A 128 9.54 -13.45 8.94
N THR A 129 10.21 -14.39 9.61
CA THR A 129 11.66 -14.38 9.83
C THR A 129 12.37 -15.53 9.11
N ALA A 130 11.64 -16.53 8.63
CA ALA A 130 12.19 -17.75 8.05
C ALA A 130 13.03 -17.50 6.80
N GLU A 131 12.69 -16.52 5.97
CA GLU A 131 13.48 -16.22 4.78
C GLU A 131 14.85 -15.61 5.13
N LEU A 132 14.87 -14.69 6.10
CA LEU A 132 16.11 -14.14 6.64
C LEU A 132 16.96 -15.26 7.24
N ALA A 133 16.36 -16.10 8.10
CA ALA A 133 17.04 -17.19 8.79
C ALA A 133 17.62 -18.23 7.81
N ARG A 134 16.86 -18.64 6.78
CA ARG A 134 17.35 -19.51 5.71
C ARG A 134 18.55 -18.92 4.98
N SER A 135 18.49 -17.62 4.69
CA SER A 135 19.59 -16.94 4.02
C SER A 135 20.81 -16.84 4.92
N ALA A 136 20.62 -16.54 6.20
CA ALA A 136 21.68 -16.52 7.20
C ALA A 136 22.36 -17.88 7.38
N CYS A 137 21.61 -19.00 7.36
CA CYS A 137 22.20 -20.34 7.41
C CYS A 137 23.05 -20.66 6.17
N ARG A 138 22.69 -20.13 4.99
CA ARG A 138 23.46 -20.33 3.75
C ARG A 138 24.70 -19.44 3.68
N THR A 139 24.60 -18.20 4.16
CA THR A 139 25.68 -17.21 4.02
C THR A 139 26.59 -17.14 5.23
N ALA A 140 26.13 -17.67 6.39
CA ALA A 140 26.73 -18.01 7.69
C ALA A 140 27.87 -17.14 8.29
N ARG A 141 28.44 -16.19 7.56
CA ARG A 141 29.67 -15.49 7.90
C ARG A 141 29.76 -14.08 7.33
N SER A 142 28.88 -13.68 6.41
CA SER A 142 28.89 -12.33 5.85
C SER A 142 27.68 -11.51 6.33
N GLY A 143 27.95 -10.55 7.21
CA GLY A 143 26.97 -9.52 7.60
C GLY A 143 26.49 -8.68 6.40
N ALA A 144 27.34 -8.48 5.39
CA ALA A 144 26.99 -7.76 4.17
C ALA A 144 25.94 -8.52 3.33
N ALA A 145 26.12 -9.83 3.14
CA ALA A 145 25.14 -10.64 2.40
C ALA A 145 23.79 -10.73 3.14
N LEU A 146 23.83 -10.77 4.48
CA LEU A 146 22.62 -10.72 5.29
C LEU A 146 21.94 -9.34 5.22
N ALA A 147 22.72 -8.25 5.13
CA ALA A 147 22.20 -6.90 4.93
C ALA A 147 21.48 -6.73 3.59
N GLU A 148 22.01 -7.34 2.52
CA GLU A 148 21.36 -7.38 1.21
C GLU A 148 20.04 -8.16 1.27
N THR A 149 20.03 -9.30 1.98
CA THR A 149 18.80 -10.08 2.18
C THR A 149 17.74 -9.29 2.94
N ALA A 150 18.13 -8.58 4.00
CA ALA A 150 17.23 -7.74 4.79
C ALA A 150 16.67 -6.58 3.94
N ALA A 151 17.50 -5.91 3.14
CA ALA A 151 17.04 -4.88 2.22
C ALA A 151 16.05 -5.42 1.18
N ALA A 152 16.35 -6.58 0.59
CA ALA A 152 15.45 -7.22 -0.38
C ALA A 152 14.11 -7.65 0.24
N LEU A 153 14.09 -8.04 1.52
CA LEU A 153 12.86 -8.30 2.27
C LEU A 153 12.02 -7.04 2.44
N ALA A 154 12.64 -5.91 2.78
CA ALA A 154 11.96 -4.63 2.92
C ALA A 154 11.29 -4.21 1.60
N ASP A 155 12.02 -4.34 0.48
CA ASP A 155 11.51 -3.99 -0.85
C ASP A 155 10.35 -4.89 -1.28
N ARG A 156 10.44 -6.21 -1.09
CA ARG A 156 9.32 -7.12 -1.37
C ARG A 156 8.06 -6.80 -0.58
N ILE A 157 8.20 -6.38 0.68
CA ILE A 157 7.05 -5.99 1.49
C ILE A 157 6.40 -4.72 0.92
N ARG A 158 7.20 -3.73 0.51
CA ARG A 158 6.71 -2.50 -0.13
C ARG A 158 6.00 -2.79 -1.44
N ASP A 159 6.59 -3.61 -2.30
CA ASP A 159 6.00 -3.99 -3.59
C ASP A 159 4.63 -4.67 -3.38
N GLY A 160 4.55 -5.62 -2.44
CA GLY A 160 3.31 -6.29 -2.08
C GLY A 160 2.24 -5.36 -1.46
N THR A 161 2.62 -4.18 -0.93
CA THR A 161 1.65 -3.15 -0.52
C THR A 161 1.18 -2.30 -1.71
N GLY A 162 2.04 -2.03 -2.69
CA GLY A 162 1.72 -1.29 -3.92
C GLY A 162 0.68 -2.01 -4.79
N ASP A 163 0.86 -3.31 -5.00
CA ASP A 163 -0.04 -4.13 -5.84
C ASP A 163 -1.50 -4.12 -5.34
N ARG A 164 -1.69 -4.05 -4.02
CA ARG A 164 -3.03 -3.97 -3.41
C ARG A 164 -3.70 -2.61 -3.63
N ALA A 165 -2.91 -1.55 -3.81
CA ALA A 165 -3.40 -0.21 -4.14
C ALA A 165 -3.77 -0.13 -5.63
N GLU A 166 -2.95 -0.70 -6.51
CA GLU A 166 -3.19 -0.73 -7.95
C GLU A 166 -4.42 -1.57 -8.32
N ALA A 167 -4.61 -2.74 -7.69
CA ALA A 167 -5.81 -3.55 -7.86
C ALA A 167 -7.10 -2.82 -7.47
N ARG A 168 -7.03 -1.84 -6.55
CA ARG A 168 -8.17 -0.98 -6.17
C ARG A 168 -8.37 0.15 -7.18
N ALA A 169 -7.29 0.76 -7.68
CA ALA A 169 -7.35 1.81 -8.70
C ALA A 169 -7.99 1.30 -10.01
N GLN A 170 -7.68 0.06 -10.41
CA GLN A 170 -8.30 -0.58 -11.57
C GLN A 170 -9.82 -0.73 -11.43
N ARG A 171 -10.32 -1.01 -10.21
CA ARG A 171 -11.77 -1.08 -9.95
C ARG A 171 -12.44 0.29 -10.02
N THR A 172 -11.74 1.35 -9.60
CA THR A 172 -12.23 2.73 -9.69
C THR A 172 -12.30 3.19 -11.14
N ALA A 173 -11.31 2.84 -11.97
CA ALA A 173 -11.32 3.15 -13.40
C ALA A 173 -12.58 2.57 -14.06
N VAL A 174 -12.89 1.28 -13.84
CA VAL A 174 -14.10 0.63 -14.38
C VAL A 174 -15.39 1.27 -13.87
N LEU A 175 -15.46 1.62 -12.58
CA LEU A 175 -16.65 2.27 -12.00
C LEU A 175 -16.84 3.72 -12.47
N VAL A 176 -15.79 4.40 -12.94
CA VAL A 176 -15.86 5.78 -13.44
C VAL A 176 -16.13 5.82 -14.94
N THR A 177 -15.52 4.95 -15.75
CA THR A 177 -15.83 4.87 -17.19
C THR A 177 -17.16 4.18 -17.48
N GLY A 178 -17.63 3.28 -16.60
CA GLY A 178 -18.95 2.64 -16.70
C GLY A 178 -20.12 3.61 -16.90
N PRO A 179 -20.36 4.59 -15.99
CA PRO A 179 -21.47 5.54 -16.13
C PRO A 179 -21.30 6.49 -17.32
N LEU A 180 -20.07 6.86 -17.69
CA LEU A 180 -19.80 7.66 -18.90
C LEU A 180 -20.15 6.89 -20.17
N GLY A 181 -19.74 5.62 -20.27
CA GLY A 181 -20.10 4.74 -21.38
C GLY A 181 -21.60 4.47 -21.47
N LEU A 182 -22.25 4.25 -20.33
CA LEU A 182 -23.70 4.08 -20.24
C LEU A 182 -24.48 5.35 -20.61
N CYS A 183 -23.90 6.53 -20.36
CA CYS A 183 -24.52 7.82 -20.70
C CYS A 183 -24.28 8.19 -22.19
N PHE A 184 -23.18 7.75 -22.79
CA PHE A 184 -22.88 7.99 -24.21
C PHE A 184 -23.66 7.06 -25.16
N LEU A 185 -23.95 5.84 -24.72
CA LEU A 185 -24.71 4.84 -25.49
C LEU A 185 -26.10 5.35 -25.96
N PRO A 186 -26.98 5.89 -25.10
CA PRO A 186 -28.29 6.40 -25.54
C PRO A 186 -28.15 7.63 -26.43
N ALA A 187 -27.21 8.53 -26.15
CA ALA A 187 -26.99 9.72 -26.97
C ALA A 187 -26.53 9.35 -28.39
N PHE A 188 -25.61 8.41 -28.54
CA PHE A 188 -25.15 7.92 -29.85
C PHE A 188 -26.26 7.21 -30.62
N LEU A 189 -27.11 6.44 -29.94
CA LEU A 189 -28.24 5.76 -30.57
C LEU A 189 -29.25 6.78 -31.12
N CYS A 190 -29.60 7.79 -30.31
CA CYS A 190 -30.54 8.85 -30.70
C CYS A 190 -30.00 9.76 -31.81
N LEU A 191 -28.72 10.13 -31.74
CA LEU A 191 -28.13 11.11 -32.66
C LEU A 191 -27.50 10.49 -33.92
N GLY A 192 -27.03 9.23 -33.85
CA GLY A 192 -26.28 8.58 -34.93
C GLY A 192 -27.05 7.46 -35.62
N VAL A 193 -27.49 6.45 -34.88
CA VAL A 193 -28.00 5.19 -35.47
C VAL A 193 -29.43 5.34 -35.98
N ILE A 194 -30.34 5.92 -35.18
CA ILE A 194 -31.75 6.07 -35.54
C ILE A 194 -31.95 6.84 -36.87
N PRO A 195 -31.29 8.01 -37.08
CA PRO A 195 -31.44 8.76 -38.32
C PRO A 195 -30.93 8.00 -39.56
N VAL A 196 -29.82 7.28 -39.44
CA VAL A 196 -29.22 6.53 -40.55
C VAL A 196 -30.09 5.35 -40.96
N VAL A 197 -30.62 4.58 -40.00
CA VAL A 197 -31.50 3.45 -40.29
C VAL A 197 -32.83 3.93 -40.88
N ALA A 198 -33.39 5.04 -40.38
CA ALA A 198 -34.60 5.64 -40.93
C ALA A 198 -34.40 6.11 -42.39
N GLY A 199 -33.24 6.72 -42.68
CA GLY A 199 -32.87 7.13 -44.03
C GLY A 199 -32.78 5.95 -44.99
N LEU A 200 -32.10 4.88 -44.60
CA LEU A 200 -31.96 3.66 -45.43
C LEU A 200 -33.30 2.95 -45.64
N ALA A 201 -34.14 2.84 -44.60
CA ALA A 201 -35.47 2.27 -44.71
C ALA A 201 -36.37 3.06 -45.68
N SER A 202 -36.26 4.40 -45.69
CA SER A 202 -37.01 5.25 -46.62
C SER A 202 -36.60 5.02 -48.07
N GLN A 203 -35.31 4.80 -48.36
CA GLN A 203 -34.87 4.57 -49.74
C GLN A 203 -35.25 3.19 -50.26
N LEU A 204 -35.27 2.17 -49.40
CA LEU A 204 -35.72 0.84 -49.78
C LEU A 204 -37.25 0.76 -49.95
N ALA A 205 -38.01 1.50 -49.14
CA ALA A 205 -39.48 1.56 -49.25
C ALA A 205 -39.98 2.37 -50.45
N VAL A 206 -39.16 3.26 -51.01
CA VAL A 206 -39.48 4.03 -52.23
C VAL A 206 -39.14 3.25 -53.52
N LEU A 207 -38.37 2.16 -53.41
CA LEU A 207 -38.00 1.29 -54.53
C LEU A 207 -38.90 0.05 -54.71
N SER A 208 -39.84 -0.22 -53.79
CA SER A 208 -40.84 -1.30 -53.88
C SER A 208 -42.20 -0.77 -54.31
#